data_AF-A0A100I5J6-F1
#
_entry.id   AF-A0A100I5J6-F1
#
_cell.length_a   1.000
_cell.length_b   1.000
_cell.length_c   1.000
_cell.angle_alpha   90.00
_cell.angle_beta   90.00
_cell.angle_gamma   90.00
#
_symmetry.space_group_name_H-M   'P 1'
#
loop_
_entity.id
_entity.type
_entity.pdbx_description
1 polymer ?
#
loop_
_entity_poly.entity_id
_entity_poly.type
_entity_poly.pdbx_seq_one_letter_code
_entity_poly.pdbx_strand_id
1 'polypeptide(L)'
;MSTTDHTIPNLFHMCKLAFHKCLTFPDLYKDQWAQNCLVEFNHFVHLIGPALISSQISDSQGAIDQLDKAKDALLSLHQSLMDCVQCAEDGSSCVEAMMDVESALESLDVVKKEVGLREIRLGDVEGGYEYIDPGNEFTLEAGGDEYMAYSE
;
A
#
# COMPACT_ATOMS: atom_id res chain seq x y z
N MET A 1 22.23 7.50 -7.31
CA MET A 1 22.20 7.35 -5.83
C MET A 1 21.80 5.93 -5.52
N SER A 2 22.43 5.29 -4.54
CA SER A 2 22.15 3.89 -4.20
C SER A 2 20.79 3.78 -3.52
N THR A 3 19.87 2.98 -4.04
CA THR A 3 18.53 2.73 -3.47
C THR A 3 18.59 1.98 -2.12
N THR A 4 19.78 1.56 -1.71
CA THR A 4 20.07 0.83 -0.47
C THR A 4 20.02 1.68 0.80
N ASP A 5 20.16 3.01 0.72
CA ASP A 5 20.25 3.87 1.91
C ASP A 5 18.90 4.35 2.46
N HIS A 6 17.81 4.19 1.69
CA HIS A 6 16.49 4.67 2.08
C HIS A 6 15.57 3.51 2.50
N THR A 7 15.17 3.49 3.77
CA THR A 7 14.14 2.58 4.28
C THR A 7 12.75 3.03 3.81
N ILE A 8 11.80 2.09 3.70
CA ILE A 8 10.41 2.41 3.30
C ILE A 8 9.79 3.52 4.17
N PRO A 9 9.90 3.49 5.52
CA PRO A 9 9.39 4.59 6.36
C PRO A 9 10.04 5.94 6.06
N ASN A 10 11.33 5.97 5.74
CA ASN A 10 12.02 7.20 5.39
C ASN A 10 11.47 7.78 4.07
N LEU A 11 11.28 6.92 3.06
CA LEU A 11 10.70 7.32 1.78
C LEU A 11 9.26 7.82 1.93
N PHE A 12 8.46 7.19 2.79
CA PHE A 12 7.12 7.68 3.10
C PHE A 12 7.15 9.08 3.70
N HIS A 13 8.05 9.31 4.64
CA HIS A 13 8.22 10.61 5.27
C HIS A 13 8.65 11.68 4.26
N MET A 14 9.64 11.38 3.41
CA MET A 14 10.13 12.29 2.37
C MET A 14 9.02 12.69 1.39
N CYS A 15 8.27 11.71 0.85
CA CYS A 15 7.14 12.00 -0.04
C CYS A 15 6.09 12.87 0.64
N LYS A 16 5.75 12.57 1.90
CA LYS A 16 4.77 13.35 2.66
C LYS A 16 5.22 14.80 2.87
N LEU A 17 6.49 15.03 3.19
CA LEU A 17 7.03 16.38 3.30
C LEU A 17 7.00 17.12 1.96
N ALA A 18 7.36 16.45 0.86
CA ALA A 18 7.31 17.03 -0.48
C ALA A 18 5.88 17.42 -0.87
N PHE A 19 4.88 16.56 -0.64
CA PHE A 19 3.47 16.91 -0.83
C PHE A 19 3.04 18.12 0.01
N HIS A 20 3.42 18.16 1.28
CA HIS A 20 3.12 19.32 2.13
C HIS A 20 3.76 20.60 1.61
N LYS A 21 4.94 20.52 1.00
CA LYS A 21 5.57 21.65 0.32
C LYS A 21 4.80 22.06 -0.95
N CYS A 22 4.38 21.10 -1.80
CA CYS A 22 3.55 21.38 -2.97
C CYS A 22 2.27 22.15 -2.60
N LEU A 23 1.62 21.79 -1.48
CA LEU A 23 0.41 22.45 -0.99
C LEU A 23 0.60 23.93 -0.59
N THR A 24 1.83 24.41 -0.46
CA THR A 24 2.12 25.82 -0.18
C THR A 24 2.14 26.71 -1.43
N PHE A 25 2.20 26.10 -2.63
CA PHE A 25 2.23 26.83 -3.89
C PHE A 25 0.83 26.95 -4.51
N PRO A 26 0.35 28.17 -4.84
CA PRO A 26 -0.97 28.37 -5.42
C PRO A 26 -1.22 27.55 -6.70
N ASP A 27 -0.22 27.43 -7.56
CA ASP A 27 -0.37 26.74 -8.85
C ASP A 27 -0.54 25.22 -8.71
N LEU A 28 0.04 24.63 -7.66
CA LEU A 28 -0.10 23.20 -7.35
C LEU A 28 -1.29 22.90 -6.43
N TYR A 29 -1.74 23.90 -5.67
CA TYR A 29 -2.95 23.84 -4.86
C TYR A 29 -4.22 24.05 -5.70
N LYS A 30 -4.11 24.81 -6.80
CA LYS A 30 -5.20 25.08 -7.72
C LYS A 30 -5.82 23.78 -8.21
N ASP A 31 -7.15 23.76 -8.28
CA ASP A 31 -7.94 22.58 -8.69
C ASP A 31 -7.75 21.33 -7.80
N GLN A 32 -7.21 21.51 -6.59
CA GLN A 32 -7.02 20.46 -5.58
C GLN A 32 -6.07 19.32 -6.01
N TRP A 33 -5.26 19.53 -7.05
CA TRP A 33 -4.37 18.49 -7.58
C TRP A 33 -3.46 17.89 -6.49
N ALA A 34 -2.67 18.72 -5.81
CA ALA A 34 -1.75 18.24 -4.77
C ALA A 34 -2.49 17.60 -3.57
N GLN A 35 -3.75 18.01 -3.30
CA GLN A 35 -4.58 17.41 -2.25
C GLN A 35 -5.02 16.00 -2.65
N ASN A 36 -5.51 15.82 -3.88
CA ASN A 36 -5.96 14.53 -4.38
C ASN A 36 -4.82 13.51 -4.43
N CYS A 37 -3.67 13.91 -4.98
CA CYS A 37 -2.47 13.07 -5.00
C CYS A 37 -1.99 12.67 -3.59
N LEU A 38 -2.04 13.59 -2.62
CA LEU A 38 -1.71 13.29 -1.23
C LEU A 38 -2.71 12.30 -0.59
N VAL A 39 -4.00 12.40 -0.92
CA VAL A 39 -5.01 11.43 -0.45
C VAL A 39 -4.73 10.03 -0.99
N GLU A 40 -4.44 9.91 -2.28
CA GLU A 40 -4.07 8.64 -2.91
C GLU A 40 -2.82 8.03 -2.30
N PHE A 41 -1.78 8.85 -2.11
CA PHE A 41 -0.55 8.42 -1.45
C PHE A 41 -0.80 7.94 -0.01
N ASN A 42 -1.59 8.69 0.78
CA ASN A 42 -1.93 8.29 2.14
C ASN A 42 -2.73 6.98 2.18
N HIS A 43 -3.62 6.77 1.21
CA HIS A 43 -4.39 5.53 1.09
C HIS A 43 -3.47 4.34 0.79
N PHE A 44 -2.51 4.50 -0.12
CA PHE A 44 -1.46 3.52 -0.37
C PHE A 44 -0.66 3.19 0.90
N VAL A 45 -0.14 4.21 1.60
CA VAL A 45 0.64 4.02 2.83
C VAL A 45 -0.18 3.30 3.91
N HIS A 46 -1.46 3.65 4.06
CA HIS A 46 -2.34 3.02 5.04
C HIS A 46 -2.57 1.54 4.74
N LEU A 47 -2.84 1.19 3.48
CA LEU A 47 -3.19 -0.17 3.10
C LEU A 47 -1.99 -1.12 3.08
N ILE A 48 -0.86 -0.69 2.53
CA ILE A 48 0.27 -1.62 2.29
C ILE A 48 1.55 -1.24 3.02
N GLY A 49 1.61 -0.07 3.66
CA GLY A 49 2.76 0.37 4.43
C GLY A 49 3.20 -0.66 5.49
N PRO A 50 2.29 -1.24 6.30
CA PRO A 50 2.67 -2.27 7.27
C PRO A 50 3.31 -3.50 6.63
N ALA A 51 2.77 -3.99 5.51
CA ALA A 51 3.27 -5.17 4.80
C ALA A 51 4.68 -4.93 4.23
N LEU A 52 4.90 -3.77 3.61
CA LEU A 52 6.22 -3.37 3.13
C LEU A 52 7.22 -3.21 4.27
N ILE A 53 6.81 -2.61 5.40
CA ILE A 53 7.71 -2.44 6.55
C ILE A 53 8.12 -3.81 7.12
N SER A 54 7.17 -4.72 7.31
CA SER A 54 7.43 -6.09 7.76
C SER A 54 8.29 -6.88 6.77
N SER A 55 8.16 -6.62 5.46
CA SER A 55 8.96 -7.30 4.44
C SER A 55 10.45 -6.93 4.51
N GLN A 56 10.82 -5.78 5.10
CA GLN A 56 12.23 -5.34 5.21
C GLN A 56 13.10 -6.22 6.11
N ILE A 57 12.49 -7.09 6.93
CA ILE A 57 13.22 -8.08 7.74
C ILE A 57 13.22 -9.48 7.10
N SER A 58 12.64 -9.63 5.91
CA SER A 58 12.56 -10.89 5.17
C SER A 58 13.68 -10.99 4.14
N ASP A 59 14.42 -12.09 4.17
CA ASP A 59 15.45 -12.40 3.16
C ASP A 59 14.89 -13.18 1.95
N SER A 60 13.56 -13.31 1.84
CA SER A 60 12.95 -14.00 0.69
C SER A 60 13.10 -13.16 -0.58
N GLN A 61 13.51 -13.79 -1.69
CA GLN A 61 13.67 -13.09 -2.98
C GLN A 61 12.43 -12.29 -3.38
N GLY A 62 11.24 -12.87 -3.18
CA GLY A 62 9.98 -12.17 -3.46
C GLY A 62 9.73 -10.94 -2.58
N ALA A 63 10.22 -10.91 -1.34
CA ALA A 63 10.16 -9.71 -0.49
C ALA A 63 11.15 -8.65 -0.94
N ILE A 64 12.37 -9.05 -1.30
CA ILE A 64 13.40 -8.16 -1.83
C ILE A 64 12.89 -7.49 -3.11
N ASP A 65 12.40 -8.25 -4.08
CA ASP A 65 11.91 -7.71 -5.36
C ASP A 65 10.75 -6.71 -5.16
N GLN A 66 9.83 -7.00 -4.22
CA GLN A 66 8.71 -6.10 -3.91
C GLN A 66 9.18 -4.82 -3.23
N LEU A 67 10.13 -4.93 -2.30
CA LEU A 67 10.72 -3.77 -1.63
C LEU A 67 11.47 -2.88 -2.60
N ASP A 68 12.24 -3.46 -3.52
CA ASP A 68 12.99 -2.69 -4.52
C ASP A 68 12.04 -1.94 -5.45
N LYS A 69 11.00 -2.61 -5.98
CA LYS A 69 9.95 -1.94 -6.77
C LYS A 69 9.26 -0.81 -5.99
N ALA A 70 8.92 -1.06 -4.72
CA ALA A 70 8.29 -0.04 -3.88
C ALA A 70 9.21 1.15 -3.64
N LYS A 71 10.50 0.91 -3.36
CA LYS A 71 11.51 1.96 -3.18
C LYS A 71 11.70 2.79 -4.44
N ASP A 72 11.81 2.14 -5.60
CA ASP A 72 11.98 2.81 -6.89
C ASP A 72 10.79 3.72 -7.21
N ALA A 73 9.57 3.21 -7.02
CA ALA A 73 8.35 4.01 -7.23
C ALA A 73 8.26 5.20 -6.25
N LEU A 74 8.61 5.01 -4.98
CA LEU A 74 8.61 6.08 -3.97
C LEU A 74 9.71 7.12 -4.24
N LEU A 75 10.89 6.70 -4.70
CA LEU A 75 11.98 7.61 -5.07
C LEU A 75 11.59 8.42 -6.31
N SER A 76 10.98 7.79 -7.31
CA SER A 76 10.45 8.48 -8.49
C SER A 76 9.40 9.50 -8.08
N LEU A 77 8.43 9.11 -7.24
CA LEU A 77 7.41 10.03 -6.73
C LEU A 77 8.04 11.22 -6.01
N HIS A 78 8.98 10.97 -5.09
CA HIS A 78 9.66 12.05 -4.37
C HIS A 78 10.38 13.01 -5.32
N GLN A 79 11.09 12.49 -6.32
CA GLN A 79 11.80 13.32 -7.29
C GLN A 79 10.82 14.19 -8.08
N SER A 80 9.76 13.62 -8.63
CA SER A 80 8.74 14.38 -9.40
C SER A 80 8.03 15.43 -8.54
N LEU A 81 7.81 15.16 -7.25
CA LEU A 81 7.27 16.15 -6.31
C LEU A 81 8.27 17.31 -6.07
N MET A 82 9.55 17.00 -5.94
CA MET A 82 10.60 18.02 -5.82
C MET A 82 10.72 18.85 -7.09
N ASP A 83 10.54 18.25 -8.26
CA ASP A 83 10.53 18.94 -9.54
C ASP A 83 9.30 19.87 -9.65
N CYS A 84 8.12 19.44 -9.20
CA CYS A 84 6.94 20.32 -9.09
C CYS A 84 7.22 21.54 -8.21
N VAL A 85 7.83 21.32 -7.04
CA VAL A 85 8.22 22.39 -6.13
C VAL A 85 9.20 23.36 -6.80
N GLN A 86 10.24 22.84 -7.45
CA GLN A 86 11.23 23.66 -8.13
C GLN A 86 10.58 24.48 -9.27
N CYS A 87 9.74 23.84 -10.07
CA CYS A 87 9.01 24.52 -11.14
C CYS A 87 8.15 25.67 -10.61
N ALA A 88 7.46 25.45 -9.48
CA ALA A 88 6.64 26.46 -8.83
C ALA A 88 7.46 27.59 -8.19
N GLU A 89 8.61 27.28 -7.59
CA GLU A 89 9.55 28.27 -7.05
C GLU A 89 10.12 29.18 -8.15
N ASP A 90 10.41 28.60 -9.33
CA ASP A 90 10.96 29.32 -10.48
C ASP A 90 9.87 30.05 -11.31
N GLY A 91 8.59 29.87 -10.98
CA GLY A 91 7.46 30.41 -11.75
C GLY A 91 7.33 29.81 -13.16
N SER A 92 7.85 28.60 -13.34
CA SER A 92 7.81 27.85 -14.60
C SER A 92 6.64 26.87 -14.63
N SER A 93 6.37 26.28 -15.81
CA SER A 93 5.28 25.33 -15.97
C SER A 93 5.54 24.04 -15.19
N CYS A 94 4.61 23.65 -14.31
CA CYS A 94 4.68 22.40 -13.53
C CYS A 94 4.07 21.18 -14.24
N VAL A 95 3.51 21.35 -15.46
CA VAL A 95 2.64 20.33 -16.11
C VAL A 95 3.33 18.97 -16.28
N GLU A 96 4.57 18.94 -16.76
CA GLU A 96 5.31 17.69 -16.98
C GLU A 96 5.59 16.98 -15.65
N ALA A 97 6.08 17.71 -14.65
CA ALA A 97 6.33 17.17 -13.31
C ALA A 97 5.03 16.66 -12.64
N MET A 98 3.89 17.31 -12.87
CA MET A 98 2.59 16.86 -12.37
C MET A 98 2.18 15.52 -13.00
N MET A 99 2.39 15.35 -14.32
CA MET A 99 2.14 14.08 -15.00
C MET A 99 3.07 12.96 -14.49
N ASP A 100 4.32 13.30 -14.19
CA ASP A 100 5.27 12.33 -13.63
C ASP A 100 4.87 11.88 -12.21
N VAL A 101 4.31 12.78 -11.39
CA VAL A 101 3.73 12.43 -10.08
C VAL A 101 2.56 11.46 -10.24
N GLU A 102 1.65 11.70 -11.18
CA GLU A 102 0.51 10.81 -11.46
C GLU A 102 1.00 9.42 -11.92
N SER A 103 1.96 9.36 -12.83
CA SER A 103 2.59 8.11 -13.29
C SER A 103 3.28 7.34 -12.15
N ALA A 104 3.95 8.05 -11.23
CA ALA A 104 4.57 7.44 -10.06
C ALA A 104 3.52 6.89 -9.08
N LEU A 105 2.38 7.57 -8.90
CA LEU A 105 1.26 7.08 -8.10
C LEU A 105 0.61 5.83 -8.72
N GLU A 106 0.46 5.78 -10.05
CA GLU A 106 -0.01 4.57 -10.74
C GLU A 106 0.95 3.39 -10.52
N SER A 107 2.25 3.64 -10.55
CA SER A 107 3.27 2.63 -10.25
C SER A 107 3.15 2.09 -8.82
N LEU A 108 2.82 2.95 -7.85
CA LEU A 108 2.51 2.55 -6.48
C LEU A 108 1.22 1.71 -6.39
N ASP A 109 0.19 2.01 -7.19
CA ASP A 109 -1.02 1.17 -7.25
C ASP A 109 -0.74 -0.23 -7.81
N VAL A 110 0.21 -0.37 -8.75
CA VAL A 110 0.69 -1.68 -9.21
C VAL A 110 1.37 -2.44 -8.07
N VAL A 111 2.27 -1.78 -7.32
CA VAL A 111 2.92 -2.39 -6.14
C VAL A 111 1.87 -2.84 -5.12
N LYS A 112 0.86 -2.02 -4.86
CA LYS A 112 -0.25 -2.35 -3.96
C LYS A 112 -0.98 -3.62 -4.38
N LYS A 113 -1.29 -3.78 -5.67
CA LYS A 113 -1.94 -4.99 -6.20
C LYS A 113 -1.05 -6.23 -6.04
N GLU A 114 0.25 -6.11 -6.34
CA GLU A 114 1.20 -7.21 -6.20
C GLU A 114 1.37 -7.66 -4.74
N VAL A 115 1.46 -6.72 -3.80
CA VAL A 115 1.56 -7.01 -2.37
C VAL A 115 0.28 -7.67 -1.85
N GLY A 116 -0.89 -7.12 -2.18
CA GLY A 116 -2.18 -7.69 -1.76
C GLY A 116 -2.40 -9.13 -2.26
N LEU A 117 -2.02 -9.43 -3.52
CA LEU A 117 -2.08 -10.79 -4.06
C LEU A 117 -1.16 -11.77 -3.32
N ARG A 118 -0.02 -11.30 -2.82
CA ARG A 118 0.92 -12.13 -2.06
C ARG A 118 0.41 -12.44 -0.66
N GLU A 119 -0.17 -11.47 0.03
CA GLU A 119 -0.75 -11.70 1.36
C GLU A 119 -1.90 -12.70 1.32
N ILE A 120 -2.76 -12.65 0.28
CA ILE A 120 -3.80 -13.66 0.04
C ILE A 120 -3.17 -15.05 -0.12
N ARG A 121 -2.13 -15.18 -0.97
CA ARG A 121 -1.46 -16.47 -1.20
C ARG A 121 -0.73 -17.02 0.03
N LEU A 122 -0.17 -16.15 0.88
CA LEU A 122 0.44 -16.56 2.14
C LEU A 122 -0.62 -17.01 3.16
N GLY A 123 -1.76 -16.32 3.22
CA GLY A 123 -2.91 -16.74 4.00
C GLY A 123 -3.48 -18.10 3.57
N ASP A 124 -3.49 -18.39 2.26
CA ASP A 124 -3.91 -19.69 1.72
C ASP A 124 -2.94 -20.85 2.07
N VAL A 125 -1.67 -20.54 2.36
CA VAL A 125 -0.65 -21.56 2.69
C VAL A 125 -0.54 -21.76 4.21
N GLU A 126 -0.81 -20.74 5.02
CA GLU A 126 -0.75 -20.82 6.49
C GLU A 126 -2.11 -21.12 7.16
N GLY A 127 -3.23 -20.96 6.44
CA GLY A 127 -4.58 -21.22 6.94
C GLY A 127 -5.26 -22.37 6.20
N GLY A 128 -5.23 -23.59 6.76
CA GLY A 128 -6.18 -24.62 6.38
C GLY A 128 -7.60 -24.16 6.73
N TYR A 129 -8.32 -23.62 5.76
CA TYR A 129 -9.74 -23.35 5.91
C TYR A 129 -10.51 -24.66 5.71
N GLU A 130 -11.19 -25.10 6.77
CA GLU A 130 -12.38 -25.91 6.61
C GLU A 130 -13.35 -25.12 5.72
N TYR A 131 -13.62 -25.66 4.53
CA TYR A 131 -14.72 -25.21 3.69
C TYR A 131 -16.02 -25.37 4.47
N ILE A 132 -16.56 -24.26 5.00
CA ILE A 132 -17.98 -24.21 5.32
C ILE A 132 -18.70 -24.01 3.99
N ASP A 133 -19.23 -25.10 3.46
CA ASP A 133 -20.14 -25.10 2.31
C ASP A 133 -21.36 -24.22 2.64
N PRO A 134 -21.64 -23.15 1.86
CA PRO A 134 -22.79 -22.28 2.10
C PRO A 134 -24.13 -22.94 1.68
N GLY A 135 -24.12 -24.24 1.35
CA GLY A 135 -25.27 -24.96 0.78
C GLY A 135 -26.14 -25.78 1.74
N ASN A 136 -25.98 -25.72 3.07
CA ASN A 136 -26.81 -26.54 3.97
C ASN A 136 -27.42 -25.74 5.15
N GLU A 137 -28.15 -24.67 4.81
CA GLU A 137 -29.30 -24.29 5.65
C GLU A 137 -30.38 -25.37 5.52
N PHE A 138 -30.95 -25.76 6.68
CA PHE A 138 -32.02 -26.74 6.91
C PHE A 138 -31.62 -28.22 7.10
N THR A 139 -31.21 -28.54 8.33
CA THR A 139 -31.87 -29.64 9.08
C THR A 139 -31.83 -29.34 10.58
N LEU A 140 -32.82 -28.57 11.04
CA LEU A 140 -33.26 -28.54 12.43
C LEU A 140 -34.43 -29.53 12.55
N GLU A 141 -34.15 -30.78 12.92
CA GLU A 141 -35.13 -31.72 13.53
C GLU A 141 -34.32 -32.63 14.49
N ALA A 142 -34.37 -32.41 15.81
CA ALA A 142 -35.38 -32.86 16.77
C ALA A 142 -35.16 -34.31 17.30
N GLY A 143 -34.94 -34.42 18.61
CA GLY A 143 -35.01 -35.66 19.41
C GLY A 143 -33.66 -36.39 19.59
N GLY A 144 -33.23 -36.82 20.77
CA GLY A 144 -33.89 -37.00 22.06
C GLY A 144 -32.87 -37.52 23.09
N ASP A 145 -33.36 -37.59 24.32
CA ASP A 145 -32.73 -37.93 25.59
C ASP A 145 -31.97 -39.27 25.69
N GLU A 146 -31.23 -39.38 26.81
CA GLU A 146 -30.67 -40.58 27.46
C GLU A 146 -29.38 -41.17 26.85
N TYR A 147 -28.31 -41.47 27.62
CA TYR A 147 -28.30 -42.48 28.68
C TYR A 147 -27.46 -42.16 29.92
N MET A 148 -28.07 -42.59 31.03
CA MET A 148 -27.68 -42.63 32.44
C MET A 148 -26.33 -43.29 32.77
N ALA A 149 -25.76 -42.79 33.87
CA ALA A 149 -24.78 -43.48 34.69
C ALA A 149 -25.36 -44.75 35.34
N TYR A 150 -24.54 -45.79 35.48
CA TYR A 150 -24.77 -46.87 36.43
C TYR A 150 -23.56 -47.00 37.37
N SER A 151 -23.84 -46.87 38.66
CA SER A 151 -23.01 -47.39 39.74
C SER A 151 -23.82 -48.45 40.47
N GLU A 152 -23.22 -49.62 40.66
CA GLU A 152 -23.39 -50.48 41.83
C GLU A 152 -21.99 -50.81 42.37
#